data_AF-A0A955C5C6-F1
#
_entry.id   AF-A0A955C5C6-F1
#
_cell.length_a   1.000
_cell.length_b   1.000
_cell.length_c   1.000
_cell.angle_alpha   90.00
_cell.angle_beta   90.00
_cell.angle_gamma   90.00
#
_symmetry.space_group_name_H-M   'P 1'
#
loop_
_entity.id
_entity.type
_entity.pdbx_description
1 polymer ?
#
loop_
_entity_poly.entity_id
_entity_poly.type
_entity_poly.pdbx_seq_one_letter_code
_entity_poly.pdbx_strand_id
1 'polypeptide(L)'
;MRLVSPSVLLLLFATPIVASETLPHFRDYGEAIHWAEANQDGALLIAFQRDGLPSIPSAFDEEIGTKLAYVELPTDFAWKGQSLLADPAFAALDATPGFARLDMVDSQLRVIATLKEEELNVESFAREILRVQPEHSPLDVELMPRAAIDSLVRRLPAVNDRELMAVFENPRTMWYDDASMPSAYQDSIAPFVGILETRLSGNVAPVEFFENGKFRFPFGDPGGLHRTEGIEGVNFLLLPERDGKRLPIVWWKESESYQWSFPIGTVVGEVLTMRSPDGEPVVFEIRLRRRQKNSWHADAFRPFPTAESLAAAIIQRNTCWDQQPELAELVYRLRDPGTLMPRELKDTYGAFFASGAIDELPPIDPRLVCDLLQETTFESSEGAIWKSNGAMECYAPTAASFSIVPANYDAGLIAVHEISCSRCHQHTGRKIGEFVPSQRLYGQVWGSDGIFSWHPFDPKQLLSSPNGLPANPLRPAFEQAGIVENYDPAKHGEQFYNVLPELRRTSVSVVSF
;
A
#
# COMPACT_ATOMS: atom_id res chain seq x y z
N MET A 1 19.11 -5.79 -22.86
CA MET A 1 18.35 -6.85 -23.55
C MET A 1 17.75 -7.72 -22.46
N ARG A 2 16.46 -7.51 -22.11
CA ARG A 2 15.81 -8.24 -21.02
C ARG A 2 15.30 -9.58 -21.57
N LEU A 3 15.84 -10.67 -21.05
CA LEU A 3 15.26 -12.00 -21.19
C LEU A 3 14.02 -12.03 -20.29
N VAL A 4 12.84 -11.83 -20.87
CA VAL A 4 11.59 -12.26 -20.23
C VAL A 4 11.63 -13.79 -20.28
N SER A 5 11.58 -14.44 -19.12
CA SER A 5 11.52 -15.91 -19.06
C SER A 5 10.19 -16.36 -19.69
N PRO A 6 10.18 -17.27 -20.68
CA PRO A 6 8.93 -17.82 -21.18
C PRO A 6 8.33 -18.76 -20.13
N SER A 7 7.17 -18.40 -19.57
CA SER A 7 6.36 -19.31 -18.78
C SER A 7 5.72 -20.34 -19.72
N VAL A 8 5.75 -21.62 -19.36
CA VAL A 8 5.04 -22.68 -20.07
C VAL A 8 3.90 -23.14 -19.17
N LEU A 9 2.65 -22.90 -19.58
CA LEU A 9 1.48 -23.43 -18.88
C LEU A 9 1.23 -24.86 -19.38
N LEU A 10 1.20 -25.81 -18.46
CA LEU A 10 1.17 -27.23 -18.78
C LEU A 10 0.04 -27.91 -17.99
N LEU A 11 -1.07 -28.22 -18.64
CA LEU A 11 -2.31 -28.75 -18.06
C LEU A 11 -2.29 -30.28 -18.07
N LEU A 12 -2.04 -30.88 -16.90
CA LEU A 12 -1.95 -32.34 -16.71
C LEU A 12 -3.26 -32.92 -16.17
N PHE A 13 -3.79 -33.96 -16.80
CA PHE A 13 -4.84 -34.80 -16.22
C PHE A 13 -4.20 -36.04 -15.59
N ALA A 14 -4.50 -36.33 -14.33
CA ALA A 14 -4.05 -37.55 -13.64
C ALA A 14 -5.26 -38.43 -13.30
N THR A 15 -5.32 -39.65 -13.84
CA THR A 15 -6.06 -40.77 -13.23
C THR A 15 -5.20 -42.04 -13.33
N PRO A 16 -5.18 -42.90 -12.30
CA PRO A 16 -4.52 -44.19 -12.40
C PRO A 16 -5.47 -45.23 -13.03
N ILE A 17 -5.04 -45.88 -14.12
CA ILE A 17 -5.68 -47.13 -14.59
C ILE A 17 -5.01 -48.31 -13.89
N VAL A 18 -5.81 -49.07 -13.13
CA VAL A 18 -5.50 -50.46 -12.79
C VAL A 18 -5.83 -51.31 -14.02
N ALA A 19 -4.87 -52.10 -14.48
CA ALA A 19 -5.03 -52.96 -15.65
C ALA A 19 -6.21 -53.93 -15.49
N SER A 20 -7.20 -53.87 -16.38
CA SER A 20 -8.05 -55.01 -16.71
C SER A 20 -8.52 -54.97 -18.16
N GLU A 21 -8.03 -55.95 -18.91
CA GLU A 21 -8.56 -56.64 -20.09
C GLU A 21 -9.61 -55.97 -21.01
N THR A 22 -9.20 -55.90 -22.28
CA THR A 22 -9.99 -56.01 -23.52
C THR A 22 -11.00 -54.93 -23.90
N LEU A 23 -10.63 -54.10 -24.89
CA LEU A 23 -11.54 -53.60 -25.92
C LEU A 23 -10.83 -53.56 -27.29
N PRO A 24 -11.41 -54.15 -28.35
CA PRO A 24 -10.89 -54.04 -29.71
C PRO A 24 -11.54 -52.88 -30.46
N HIS A 25 -10.82 -52.40 -31.47
CA HIS A 25 -11.21 -51.45 -32.51
C HIS A 25 -10.99 -49.97 -32.18
N PHE A 26 -9.83 -49.44 -32.56
CA PHE A 26 -9.70 -48.27 -33.45
C PHE A 26 -8.30 -48.34 -34.08
N ARG A 27 -8.25 -48.82 -35.34
CA ARG A 27 -7.11 -48.62 -36.23
C ARG A 27 -7.46 -47.45 -37.14
N ASP A 28 -6.42 -46.70 -37.48
CA ASP A 28 -6.37 -45.63 -38.48
C ASP A 28 -6.92 -44.29 -38.01
N TYR A 29 -6.02 -43.38 -37.63
CA TYR A 29 -5.72 -42.15 -38.38
C TYR A 29 -4.42 -41.57 -37.82
N GLY A 30 -3.33 -41.74 -38.58
CA GLY A 30 -2.12 -40.96 -38.40
C GLY A 30 -2.27 -39.64 -39.14
N GLU A 31 -2.16 -38.53 -38.40
CA GLU A 31 -1.66 -37.23 -38.83
C GLU A 31 -1.72 -36.29 -37.61
N ALA A 32 -0.59 -36.16 -36.90
CA ALA A 32 -0.45 -35.19 -35.83
C ALA A 32 -0.39 -33.78 -36.45
N ILE A 33 -1.40 -32.96 -36.14
CA ILE A 33 -1.48 -31.56 -36.57
C ILE A 33 -0.46 -30.74 -35.75
N HIS A 34 0.54 -30.17 -36.43
CA HIS A 34 1.50 -29.23 -35.85
C HIS A 34 1.04 -27.79 -36.05
N TRP A 35 0.43 -27.17 -35.04
CA TRP A 35 0.42 -25.70 -34.92
C TRP A 35 0.16 -25.27 -33.48
N ALA A 36 1.10 -24.50 -32.90
CA ALA A 36 0.94 -23.81 -31.62
C ALA A 36 1.32 -22.35 -31.84
N GLU A 37 0.38 -21.43 -31.62
CA GLU A 37 0.60 -19.99 -31.74
C GLU A 37 0.86 -19.43 -30.34
N ALA A 38 2.04 -18.81 -30.14
CA ALA A 38 2.36 -18.12 -28.89
C ALA A 38 1.57 -16.81 -28.81
N ASN A 39 1.00 -16.49 -27.65
CA ASN A 39 0.46 -15.15 -27.42
C ASN A 39 1.60 -14.12 -27.31
N GLN A 40 1.26 -12.82 -27.30
CA GLN A 40 2.22 -11.70 -27.31
C GLN A 40 3.18 -11.69 -26.10
N ASP A 41 2.94 -12.53 -25.09
CA ASP A 41 3.75 -12.65 -23.87
C ASP A 41 4.61 -13.93 -23.82
N GLY A 42 4.62 -14.75 -24.87
CA GLY A 42 5.48 -15.93 -24.97
C GLY A 42 5.05 -17.12 -24.11
N ALA A 43 3.79 -17.15 -23.65
CA ALA A 43 3.24 -18.29 -22.93
C ALA A 43 2.83 -19.40 -23.90
N LEU A 44 3.39 -20.60 -23.73
CA LEU A 44 2.98 -21.80 -24.45
C LEU A 44 2.00 -22.59 -23.58
N LEU A 45 0.84 -22.93 -24.14
CA LEU A 45 -0.22 -23.67 -23.47
C LEU A 45 -0.20 -25.11 -24.02
N ILE A 46 0.03 -26.11 -23.16
CA ILE A 46 0.07 -27.52 -23.54
C ILE A 46 -0.92 -28.31 -22.67
N ALA A 47 -1.91 -28.96 -23.29
CA ALA A 47 -2.80 -29.91 -22.62
C ALA A 47 -2.42 -31.34 -22.98
N PHE A 48 -2.36 -32.25 -21.99
CA PHE A 48 -2.11 -33.67 -22.21
C PHE A 48 -3.39 -34.47 -22.33
N GLN A 49 -3.36 -35.55 -23.11
CA GLN A 49 -4.37 -36.58 -23.13
C GLN A 49 -3.66 -37.93 -22.96
N ARG A 50 -4.14 -38.77 -22.05
CA ARG A 50 -3.74 -40.18 -21.95
C ARG A 50 -5.02 -41.00 -21.77
N ASP A 51 -5.34 -41.77 -22.80
CA ASP A 51 -6.47 -42.69 -23.00
C ASP A 51 -7.53 -42.83 -21.88
N GLY A 52 -8.80 -42.53 -22.23
CA GLY A 52 -10.00 -42.85 -21.45
C GLY A 52 -10.69 -41.63 -20.82
N LEU A 53 -11.91 -41.31 -21.28
CA LEU A 53 -12.69 -40.10 -20.92
C LEU A 53 -13.25 -40.13 -19.49
N PRO A 54 -13.36 -38.96 -18.86
CA PRO A 54 -14.67 -38.32 -18.70
C PRO A 54 -14.77 -37.03 -19.53
N SER A 55 -15.99 -36.67 -19.95
CA SER A 55 -16.29 -35.45 -20.70
C SER A 55 -15.95 -34.20 -19.90
N ILE A 56 -15.35 -33.19 -20.55
CA ILE A 56 -15.22 -31.83 -20.01
C ILE A 56 -16.61 -31.38 -19.52
N PRO A 57 -16.75 -30.81 -18.31
CA PRO A 57 -18.00 -30.24 -17.87
C PRO A 57 -18.49 -29.22 -18.89
N SER A 58 -19.75 -29.31 -19.31
CA SER A 58 -20.37 -28.46 -20.34
C SER A 58 -20.27 -26.94 -20.10
N ALA A 59 -19.78 -26.53 -18.94
CA ALA A 59 -19.53 -25.13 -18.57
C ALA A 59 -18.35 -24.47 -19.31
N PHE A 60 -17.51 -25.22 -20.03
CA PHE A 60 -16.32 -24.69 -20.75
C PHE A 60 -16.50 -24.53 -22.27
N ASP A 61 -17.65 -24.91 -22.82
CA ASP A 61 -17.80 -25.24 -24.24
C ASP A 61 -17.95 -24.03 -25.19
N GLU A 62 -18.39 -22.86 -24.73
CA GLU A 62 -18.72 -21.76 -25.66
C GLU A 62 -17.69 -20.64 -25.80
N GLU A 63 -16.82 -20.38 -24.80
CA GLU A 63 -15.92 -19.21 -24.85
C GLU A 63 -14.43 -19.53 -24.67
N ILE A 64 -14.09 -20.61 -23.95
CA ILE A 64 -12.70 -21.00 -23.65
C ILE A 64 -12.23 -22.15 -24.57
N GLY A 65 -13.13 -23.03 -24.99
CA GLY A 65 -12.82 -24.23 -25.78
C GLY A 65 -12.14 -23.96 -27.13
N THR A 66 -12.29 -22.77 -27.71
CA THR A 66 -11.69 -22.43 -29.02
C THR A 66 -10.23 -21.96 -28.94
N LYS A 67 -9.66 -21.75 -27.74
CA LYS A 67 -8.27 -21.25 -27.56
C LYS A 67 -7.30 -22.25 -26.93
N LEU A 68 -7.77 -23.47 -26.62
CA LEU A 68 -6.93 -24.54 -26.09
C LEU A 68 -6.58 -25.52 -27.21
N ALA A 69 -5.31 -25.58 -27.59
CA ALA A 69 -4.78 -26.64 -28.44
C ALA A 69 -4.32 -27.82 -27.57
N TYR A 70 -4.75 -29.03 -27.92
CA TYR A 70 -4.23 -30.27 -27.34
C TYR A 70 -2.98 -30.69 -28.10
N VAL A 71 -1.91 -31.05 -27.37
CA VAL A 71 -0.69 -31.58 -27.98
C VAL A 71 -0.29 -32.85 -27.22
N GLU A 72 -0.37 -33.99 -27.89
CA GLU A 72 0.25 -35.22 -27.39
C GLU A 72 1.77 -35.06 -27.42
N LEU A 73 2.40 -35.11 -26.25
CA LEU A 73 3.85 -35.11 -26.14
C LEU A 73 4.37 -36.55 -26.11
N PRO A 74 5.38 -36.89 -26.94
CA PRO A 74 5.97 -38.21 -26.89
C PRO A 74 6.67 -38.44 -25.53
N THR A 75 6.79 -39.69 -25.11
CA THR A 75 7.35 -40.07 -23.78
C THR A 75 8.80 -39.62 -23.56
N ASP A 76 9.50 -39.26 -24.64
CA ASP A 76 10.86 -38.73 -24.64
C ASP A 76 10.92 -37.20 -24.82
N PHE A 77 9.78 -36.50 -24.72
CA PHE A 77 9.74 -35.06 -24.88
C PHE A 77 10.67 -34.36 -23.87
N ALA A 78 11.62 -33.62 -24.41
CA ALA A 78 12.56 -32.83 -23.66
C ALA A 78 12.40 -31.35 -24.00
N TRP A 79 12.20 -30.51 -22.98
CA TRP A 79 12.19 -29.06 -23.15
C TRP A 79 13.53 -28.51 -22.68
N LYS A 80 14.21 -27.76 -23.57
CA LYS A 80 15.59 -27.27 -23.35
C LYS A 80 16.58 -28.36 -22.90
N GLY A 81 16.38 -29.59 -23.37
CA GLY A 81 17.24 -30.74 -23.08
C GLY A 81 16.96 -31.45 -21.75
N GLN A 82 15.95 -31.02 -20.99
CA GLN A 82 15.48 -31.75 -19.80
C GLN A 82 14.22 -32.54 -20.12
N SER A 83 14.22 -33.83 -19.76
CA SER A 83 13.03 -34.68 -19.86
C SER A 83 12.00 -34.20 -18.84
N LEU A 84 10.84 -33.73 -19.33
CA LEU A 84 9.76 -33.24 -18.47
C LEU A 84 9.19 -34.34 -17.59
N LEU A 85 8.98 -35.54 -18.14
CA LEU A 85 8.41 -36.69 -17.43
C LEU A 85 9.36 -37.31 -16.39
N ALA A 86 10.65 -36.98 -16.43
CA ALA A 86 11.63 -37.42 -15.45
C ALA A 86 11.90 -36.38 -14.34
N ASP A 87 11.29 -35.19 -14.43
CA ASP A 87 11.48 -34.12 -13.46
C ASP A 87 10.71 -34.42 -12.16
N PRO A 88 11.35 -34.36 -10.97
CA PRO A 88 10.70 -34.60 -9.68
C PRO A 88 9.45 -33.76 -9.43
N ALA A 89 9.33 -32.58 -10.06
CA ALA A 89 8.14 -31.74 -9.97
C ALA A 89 6.88 -32.46 -10.48
N PHE A 90 7.01 -33.38 -11.45
CA PHE A 90 5.90 -34.20 -11.93
C PHE A 90 5.59 -35.38 -11.00
N ALA A 91 6.60 -35.96 -10.36
CA ALA A 91 6.40 -37.02 -9.38
C ALA A 91 5.71 -36.51 -8.10
N ALA A 92 5.78 -35.20 -7.84
CA ALA A 92 5.14 -34.54 -6.71
C ALA A 92 3.66 -34.20 -6.96
N LEU A 93 3.16 -34.31 -8.19
CA LEU A 93 1.73 -34.20 -8.47
C LEU A 93 1.07 -35.46 -7.90
N ASP A 94 0.27 -35.29 -6.86
CA ASP A 94 -0.57 -36.35 -6.30
C ASP A 94 -1.41 -36.97 -7.43
N ALA A 95 -1.70 -38.27 -7.35
CA ALA A 95 -2.49 -38.99 -8.35
C ALA A 95 -3.96 -38.52 -8.43
N THR A 96 -4.29 -37.45 -7.72
CA THR A 96 -5.59 -36.78 -7.66
C THR A 96 -5.80 -35.95 -8.94
N PRO A 97 -6.93 -36.15 -9.66
CA PRO A 97 -7.29 -35.35 -10.82
C PRO A 97 -7.33 -33.84 -10.50
N GLY A 98 -6.75 -33.02 -11.38
CA GLY A 98 -6.71 -31.58 -11.20
C GLY A 98 -5.95 -30.88 -12.31
N PHE A 99 -5.64 -29.60 -12.11
CA PHE A 99 -4.84 -28.76 -12.98
C PHE A 99 -3.61 -28.32 -12.23
N ALA A 100 -2.47 -28.26 -12.90
CA ALA A 100 -1.25 -27.70 -12.34
C ALA A 100 -0.74 -26.59 -13.25
N ARG A 101 -0.17 -25.55 -12.67
CA ARG A 101 0.68 -24.60 -13.37
C ARG A 101 2.11 -24.87 -13.00
N LEU A 102 2.94 -25.04 -14.02
CA LEU A 102 4.38 -25.12 -13.88
C LEU A 102 5.02 -23.80 -14.35
N ASP A 103 6.13 -23.41 -13.73
CA ASP A 103 6.93 -22.26 -14.16
C ASP A 103 8.41 -22.57 -14.01
N MET A 104 9.24 -21.82 -14.74
CA MET A 104 10.69 -21.89 -14.59
C MET A 104 11.13 -20.91 -13.50
N VAL A 105 11.56 -21.45 -12.36
CA VAL A 105 12.11 -20.68 -11.24
C VAL A 105 13.55 -21.15 -11.02
N ASP A 106 14.51 -20.22 -11.12
CA ASP A 106 15.94 -20.51 -10.97
C ASP A 106 16.47 -21.64 -11.89
N SER A 107 15.98 -21.67 -13.13
CA SER A 107 16.32 -22.72 -14.12
C SER A 107 15.85 -24.13 -13.73
N GLN A 108 14.94 -24.25 -12.77
CA GLN A 108 14.23 -25.49 -12.44
C GLN A 108 12.74 -25.33 -12.72
N LEU A 109 12.12 -26.39 -13.22
CA LEU A 109 10.67 -26.42 -13.36
C LEU A 109 10.05 -26.63 -11.98
N ARG A 110 9.07 -25.81 -11.61
CA ARG A 110 8.35 -25.93 -10.33
C ARG A 110 6.87 -25.87 -10.57
N VAL A 111 6.12 -26.72 -9.86
CA VAL A 111 4.67 -26.56 -9.72
C VAL A 111 4.44 -25.34 -8.84
N ILE A 112 3.81 -24.30 -9.40
CA ILE A 112 3.55 -23.04 -8.69
C ILE A 112 2.09 -22.87 -8.30
N ALA A 113 1.18 -23.67 -8.87
CA ALA A 113 -0.21 -23.76 -8.44
C ALA A 113 -0.78 -25.14 -8.82
N THR A 114 -1.72 -25.63 -8.02
CA THR A 114 -2.54 -26.81 -8.32
C THR A 114 -3.99 -26.49 -7.98
N LEU A 115 -4.93 -27.00 -8.78
CA LEU A 115 -6.36 -26.88 -8.54
C LEU A 115 -6.99 -28.26 -8.72
N LYS A 116 -7.62 -28.81 -7.68
CA LYS A 116 -8.25 -30.13 -7.79
C LYS A 116 -9.50 -30.08 -8.65
N GLU A 117 -9.92 -31.20 -9.22
CA GLU A 117 -11.14 -31.27 -10.03
C GLU A 117 -12.39 -30.79 -9.25
N GLU A 118 -12.50 -31.15 -7.97
CA GLU A 118 -13.56 -30.69 -7.07
C GLU A 118 -13.53 -29.19 -6.76
N GLU A 119 -12.39 -28.52 -7.00
CA GLU A 119 -12.19 -27.08 -6.83
C GLU A 119 -12.33 -26.34 -8.17
N LEU A 120 -12.55 -27.07 -9.28
CA LEU A 120 -12.60 -26.50 -10.61
C LEU A 120 -13.89 -25.73 -10.86
N ASN A 121 -13.78 -24.41 -10.84
CA ASN A 121 -14.70 -23.51 -11.51
C ASN A 121 -13.91 -22.49 -12.34
N VAL A 122 -14.59 -21.82 -13.29
CA VAL A 122 -13.95 -20.87 -14.21
C VAL A 122 -13.16 -19.80 -13.47
N GLU A 123 -13.67 -19.31 -12.33
CA GLU A 123 -13.03 -18.29 -11.53
C GLU A 123 -11.74 -18.80 -10.84
N SER A 124 -11.79 -19.99 -10.25
CA SER A 124 -10.65 -20.62 -9.60
C SER A 124 -9.59 -21.06 -10.61
N PHE A 125 -10.00 -21.51 -11.79
CA PHE A 125 -9.08 -21.80 -12.90
C PHE A 125 -8.40 -20.53 -13.44
N ALA A 126 -9.17 -19.46 -13.69
CA ALA A 126 -8.64 -18.18 -14.14
C ALA A 126 -7.66 -17.59 -13.13
N ARG A 127 -8.02 -17.61 -11.84
CA ARG A 127 -7.23 -17.04 -10.75
C ARG A 127 -5.98 -17.87 -10.43
N GLU A 128 -6.15 -19.15 -10.12
CA GLU A 128 -5.06 -20.00 -9.62
C GLU A 128 -4.15 -20.51 -10.74
N ILE A 129 -4.72 -20.87 -11.90
CA ILE A 129 -3.97 -21.49 -13.00
C ILE A 129 -3.54 -20.42 -14.01
N LEU A 130 -4.46 -19.61 -14.53
CA LEU A 130 -4.10 -18.66 -15.59
C LEU A 130 -3.42 -17.39 -15.07
N ARG A 131 -3.56 -17.06 -13.77
CA ARG A 131 -3.32 -15.70 -13.24
C ARG A 131 -3.98 -14.62 -14.11
N VAL A 132 -5.10 -14.96 -14.75
CA VAL A 132 -5.99 -13.95 -15.29
C VAL A 132 -6.54 -13.28 -14.06
N GLN A 133 -5.93 -12.14 -13.69
CA GLN A 133 -6.58 -11.23 -12.79
C GLN A 133 -7.97 -11.02 -13.38
N PRO A 134 -9.07 -11.16 -12.61
CA PRO A 134 -10.38 -10.79 -13.11
C PRO A 134 -10.20 -9.44 -13.79
N GLU A 135 -10.66 -9.32 -15.05
CA GLU A 135 -10.58 -8.05 -15.77
C GLU A 135 -10.97 -6.98 -14.76
N HIS A 136 -10.03 -6.05 -14.50
CA HIS A 136 -10.20 -5.09 -13.42
C HIS A 136 -11.59 -4.53 -13.59
N SER A 137 -12.38 -4.56 -12.52
CA SER A 137 -13.73 -4.07 -12.63
C SER A 137 -13.58 -2.67 -13.23
N PRO A 138 -14.37 -2.28 -14.24
CA PRO A 138 -14.29 -0.93 -14.81
C PRO A 138 -14.51 0.20 -13.77
N LEU A 139 -14.71 -0.16 -12.50
CA LEU A 139 -14.80 0.65 -11.30
C LEU A 139 -13.49 0.77 -10.49
N ASP A 140 -12.38 0.17 -10.92
CA ASP A 140 -11.08 0.30 -10.24
C ASP A 140 -10.29 1.47 -10.82
N VAL A 141 -10.04 2.49 -9.99
CA VAL A 141 -9.26 3.67 -10.37
C VAL A 141 -7.80 3.45 -10.02
N GLU A 142 -7.00 3.20 -11.05
CA GLU A 142 -5.56 3.11 -10.92
C GLU A 142 -4.94 4.52 -11.04
N LEU A 143 -4.32 5.00 -9.95
CA LEU A 143 -3.73 6.34 -9.88
C LEU A 143 -2.24 6.34 -10.22
N MET A 144 -1.54 5.27 -9.87
CA MET A 144 -0.13 5.06 -10.19
C MET A 144 0.02 4.01 -11.28
N PRO A 145 1.06 4.07 -12.14
CA PRO A 145 1.31 3.02 -13.10
C PRO A 145 1.45 1.64 -12.44
N ARG A 146 0.81 0.61 -12.97
CA ARG A 146 0.83 -0.74 -12.37
C ARG A 146 2.22 -1.26 -12.07
N ALA A 147 3.16 -1.05 -12.97
CA ALA A 147 4.56 -1.47 -12.80
C ALA A 147 5.23 -0.82 -11.57
N ALA A 148 4.84 0.42 -11.22
CA ALA A 148 5.32 1.10 -10.02
C ALA A 148 4.69 0.50 -8.75
N ILE A 149 3.39 0.20 -8.78
CA ILE A 149 2.68 -0.48 -7.68
C ILE A 149 3.28 -1.86 -7.44
N ASP A 150 3.42 -2.68 -8.48
CA ASP A 150 4.00 -4.03 -8.36
C ASP A 150 5.44 -3.98 -7.83
N SER A 151 6.21 -2.96 -8.23
CA SER A 151 7.57 -2.72 -7.71
C SER A 151 7.56 -2.35 -6.22
N LEU A 152 6.64 -1.48 -5.80
CA LEU A 152 6.44 -1.14 -4.38
C LEU A 152 6.02 -2.36 -3.57
N VAL A 153 4.97 -3.08 -3.99
CA VAL A 153 4.42 -4.24 -3.28
C VAL A 153 5.47 -5.33 -3.07
N ARG A 154 6.32 -5.60 -4.08
CA ARG A 154 7.44 -6.56 -3.94
C ARG A 154 8.50 -6.15 -2.90
N ARG A 155 8.56 -4.88 -2.53
CA ARG A 155 9.52 -4.33 -1.54
C ARG A 155 8.88 -4.07 -0.18
N LEU A 156 7.57 -4.29 -0.03
CA LEU A 156 6.94 -4.15 1.27
C LEU A 156 7.52 -5.22 2.23
N PRO A 157 7.88 -4.83 3.46
CA PRO A 157 8.30 -5.78 4.45
C PRO A 157 7.12 -6.66 4.84
N ALA A 158 7.40 -7.84 5.39
CA ALA A 158 6.39 -8.57 6.14
C ALA A 158 5.92 -7.71 7.32
N VAL A 159 4.63 -7.74 7.64
CA VAL A 159 4.09 -7.01 8.80
C VAL A 159 3.35 -7.98 9.72
N ASN A 160 3.60 -7.88 11.02
CA ASN A 160 2.92 -8.65 12.06
C ASN A 160 1.55 -8.03 12.40
N ASP A 161 0.76 -7.73 11.37
CA ASP A 161 -0.61 -7.25 11.47
C ASP A 161 -1.43 -7.80 10.30
N ARG A 162 -2.35 -8.71 10.63
CA ARG A 162 -3.15 -9.40 9.62
C ARG A 162 -4.06 -8.45 8.85
N GLU A 163 -4.56 -7.39 9.49
CA GLU A 163 -5.47 -6.46 8.83
C GLU A 163 -4.74 -5.59 7.82
N LEU A 164 -3.55 -5.10 8.15
CA LEU A 164 -2.70 -4.34 7.25
C LEU A 164 -2.19 -5.20 6.09
N MET A 165 -1.82 -6.46 6.34
CA MET A 165 -1.50 -7.41 5.26
C MET A 165 -2.70 -7.60 4.33
N ALA A 166 -3.91 -7.75 4.89
CA ALA A 166 -5.13 -7.84 4.10
C ALA A 166 -5.39 -6.55 3.29
N VAL A 167 -4.99 -5.37 3.79
CA VAL A 167 -5.04 -4.13 3.01
C VAL A 167 -4.08 -4.18 1.82
N PHE A 168 -2.84 -4.62 2.00
CA PHE A 168 -1.87 -4.70 0.89
C PHE A 168 -2.25 -5.72 -0.17
N GLU A 169 -2.85 -6.82 0.23
CA GLU A 169 -3.29 -7.90 -0.66
C GLU A 169 -4.63 -7.59 -1.35
N ASN A 170 -5.39 -6.61 -0.84
CA ASN A 170 -6.68 -6.27 -1.42
C ASN A 170 -6.51 -5.58 -2.78
N PRO A 171 -7.05 -6.15 -3.89
CA PRO A 171 -6.94 -5.54 -5.22
C PRO A 171 -7.63 -4.18 -5.34
N ARG A 172 -8.53 -3.85 -4.40
CA ARG A 172 -9.24 -2.55 -4.33
C ARG A 172 -8.49 -1.51 -3.51
N THR A 173 -7.31 -1.82 -2.97
CA THR A 173 -6.45 -0.84 -2.32
C THR A 173 -5.87 0.10 -3.39
N MET A 174 -6.24 1.36 -3.28
CA MET A 174 -5.78 2.41 -4.17
C MET A 174 -4.43 2.93 -3.70
N TRP A 175 -3.42 2.87 -4.57
CA TRP A 175 -2.09 3.40 -4.32
C TRP A 175 -1.91 4.75 -5.02
N TYR A 176 -1.33 5.73 -4.33
CA TYR A 176 -1.09 7.06 -4.89
C TYR A 176 0.12 7.76 -4.27
N ASP A 177 0.69 8.67 -5.02
CA ASP A 177 1.86 9.49 -4.67
C ASP A 177 1.58 10.97 -4.98
N ASP A 178 2.52 11.85 -4.65
CA ASP A 178 2.40 13.30 -4.89
C ASP A 178 2.28 13.66 -6.39
N ALA A 179 2.66 12.76 -7.30
CA ALA A 179 2.55 12.98 -8.73
C ALA A 179 1.15 12.65 -9.26
N SER A 180 0.58 11.54 -8.79
CA SER A 180 -0.76 11.06 -9.19
C SER A 180 -1.88 11.75 -8.41
N MET A 181 -1.65 12.16 -7.17
CA MET A 181 -2.56 12.93 -6.32
C MET A 181 -1.84 14.17 -5.74
N PRO A 182 -1.62 15.22 -6.55
CA PRO A 182 -0.93 16.40 -6.09
C PRO A 182 -1.72 17.09 -4.98
N SER A 183 -0.96 17.63 -4.03
CA SER A 183 -1.49 18.40 -2.93
C SER A 183 -2.26 19.63 -3.38
N ALA A 184 -3.41 19.85 -2.74
CA ALA A 184 -4.26 21.01 -2.99
C ALA A 184 -4.85 21.54 -1.69
N TYR A 185 -5.06 22.85 -1.64
CA TYR A 185 -5.72 23.51 -0.51
C TYR A 185 -6.96 24.28 -0.98
N GLN A 186 -7.83 24.55 -0.01
CA GLN A 186 -9.06 25.28 -0.24
C GLN A 186 -8.91 26.71 0.24
N ASP A 187 -9.30 27.64 -0.60
CA ASP A 187 -9.37 29.05 -0.29
C ASP A 187 -10.81 29.53 -0.39
N SER A 188 -11.25 30.26 0.63
CA SER A 188 -12.63 30.70 0.79
C SER A 188 -12.77 32.22 0.75
N ILE A 189 -11.67 32.93 0.44
CA ILE A 189 -11.62 34.39 0.51
C ILE A 189 -11.24 34.96 -0.87
N ALA A 190 -12.05 35.91 -1.34
CA ALA A 190 -11.78 36.60 -2.60
C ALA A 190 -10.43 37.35 -2.57
N PRO A 191 -9.69 37.39 -3.70
CA PRO A 191 -10.07 36.88 -5.02
C PRO A 191 -9.74 35.41 -5.25
N PHE A 192 -9.11 34.70 -4.30
CA PHE A 192 -8.51 33.38 -4.54
C PHE A 192 -9.45 32.20 -4.30
N VAL A 193 -10.76 32.41 -4.30
CA VAL A 193 -11.77 31.39 -3.93
C VAL A 193 -11.63 30.15 -4.81
N GLY A 194 -11.35 29.01 -4.16
CA GLY A 194 -11.47 27.70 -4.76
C GLY A 194 -10.41 26.69 -4.34
N ILE A 195 -10.13 25.74 -5.23
CA ILE A 195 -9.11 24.70 -5.02
C ILE A 195 -7.83 25.11 -5.74
N LEU A 196 -6.75 25.27 -4.98
CA LEU A 196 -5.48 25.78 -5.47
C LEU A 196 -4.40 24.71 -5.33
N GLU A 197 -3.59 24.55 -6.37
CA GLU A 197 -2.37 23.74 -6.28
C GLU A 197 -1.36 24.46 -5.39
N THR A 198 -0.75 23.70 -4.47
CA THR A 198 0.14 24.25 -3.45
C THR A 198 1.48 24.69 -4.03
N ARG A 199 1.91 24.12 -5.15
CA ARG A 199 3.17 24.46 -5.86
C ARG A 199 3.14 25.82 -6.55
N LEU A 200 1.97 26.33 -6.89
CA LEU A 200 1.80 27.61 -7.61
C LEU A 200 1.69 28.82 -6.67
N SER A 201 1.68 28.59 -5.35
CA SER A 201 1.39 29.60 -4.32
C SER A 201 2.52 30.61 -4.05
N GLY A 202 3.71 30.43 -4.65
CA GLY A 202 4.88 31.31 -4.42
C GLY A 202 4.66 32.80 -4.75
N ASN A 203 3.61 33.13 -5.50
CA ASN A 203 3.23 34.52 -5.82
C ASN A 203 1.97 35.02 -5.05
N VAL A 204 1.29 34.15 -4.30
CA VAL A 204 -0.06 34.42 -3.75
C VAL A 204 -0.12 34.28 -2.23
N ALA A 205 0.71 33.41 -1.64
CA ALA A 205 0.79 33.20 -0.21
C ALA A 205 2.17 33.61 0.32
N PRO A 206 2.29 34.20 1.53
CA PRO A 206 3.59 34.38 2.16
C PRO A 206 4.36 33.06 2.21
N VAL A 207 5.58 33.10 1.65
CA VAL A 207 6.59 32.04 1.59
C VAL A 207 6.91 31.43 2.97
N GLU A 208 6.44 32.06 4.04
CA GLU A 208 6.63 31.57 5.41
C GLU A 208 5.80 30.34 5.74
N PHE A 209 4.63 30.11 5.11
CA PHE A 209 3.76 28.96 5.42
C PHE A 209 3.94 27.78 4.46
N PHE A 210 4.57 28.04 3.31
CA PHE A 210 4.85 27.04 2.29
C PHE A 210 6.35 26.86 2.09
N GLU A 211 6.80 25.64 1.91
CA GLU A 211 8.16 25.29 1.51
C GLU A 211 8.09 24.26 0.40
N ASN A 212 8.74 24.54 -0.73
CA ASN A 212 8.73 23.68 -1.93
C ASN A 212 7.31 23.26 -2.39
N GLY A 213 6.34 24.15 -2.24
CA GLY A 213 4.96 23.89 -2.63
C GLY A 213 4.21 22.94 -1.69
N LYS A 214 4.69 22.72 -0.48
CA LYS A 214 3.96 22.05 0.61
C LYS A 214 3.81 23.01 1.77
N PHE A 215 2.88 22.75 2.70
CA PHE A 215 2.93 23.46 3.96
C PHE A 215 4.23 23.14 4.71
N ARG A 216 4.69 24.04 5.56
CA ARG A 216 5.72 23.66 6.53
C ARG A 216 5.15 22.72 7.59
N PHE A 217 6.03 22.11 8.36
CA PHE A 217 5.65 21.40 9.58
C PHE A 217 4.76 22.32 10.46
N PRO A 218 3.63 21.80 10.99
CA PRO A 218 3.28 20.39 11.13
C PRO A 218 2.34 19.82 10.06
N PHE A 219 2.12 20.52 8.94
CA PHE A 219 1.02 20.18 8.02
C PHE A 219 1.45 19.59 6.68
N GLY A 220 2.65 19.91 6.17
CA GLY A 220 3.03 19.47 4.81
C GLY A 220 3.93 18.25 4.72
N ASP A 221 4.62 17.89 5.81
CA ASP A 221 5.44 16.69 5.86
C ASP A 221 4.89 15.71 6.91
N PRO A 222 5.05 14.40 6.71
CA PRO A 222 4.71 13.43 7.74
C PRO A 222 5.48 13.73 9.04
N GLY A 223 4.82 13.54 10.18
CA GLY A 223 5.39 13.86 11.49
C GLY A 223 6.80 13.26 11.70
N GLY A 224 7.74 14.05 12.20
CA GLY A 224 9.12 13.63 12.42
C GLY A 224 10.04 13.70 11.20
N LEU A 225 9.53 13.88 9.97
CA LEU A 225 10.35 13.92 8.75
C LEU A 225 10.69 15.33 8.24
N HIS A 226 10.18 16.37 8.88
CA HIS A 226 10.35 17.77 8.46
C HIS A 226 11.80 18.29 8.35
N ARG A 227 12.80 17.56 8.85
CA ARG A 227 14.24 17.88 8.72
C ARG A 227 15.00 16.79 7.95
N THR A 228 14.29 15.83 7.42
CA THR A 228 14.82 14.68 6.73
C THR A 228 14.76 14.92 5.23
N GLU A 229 15.83 14.54 4.52
CA GLU A 229 15.91 14.65 3.06
C GLU A 229 15.91 13.25 2.43
N GLY A 230 15.60 13.19 1.12
CA GLY A 230 15.70 11.94 0.35
C GLY A 230 14.67 10.88 0.73
N ILE A 231 13.52 11.29 1.29
CA ILE A 231 12.41 10.41 1.65
C ILE A 231 11.34 10.45 0.57
N GLU A 232 10.84 9.28 0.24
CA GLU A 232 9.72 9.10 -0.67
C GLU A 232 8.59 8.39 0.07
N GLY A 233 7.39 8.96 -0.01
CA GLY A 233 6.17 8.40 0.56
C GLY A 233 5.23 7.94 -0.55
N VAL A 234 4.70 6.73 -0.42
CA VAL A 234 3.57 6.26 -1.23
C VAL A 234 2.38 6.01 -0.31
N ASN A 235 1.27 6.66 -0.59
CA ASN A 235 0.05 6.53 0.17
C ASN A 235 -0.82 5.39 -0.38
N PHE A 236 -1.68 4.86 0.49
CA PHE A 236 -2.71 3.91 0.12
C PHE A 236 -4.04 4.20 0.81
N LEU A 237 -5.13 3.85 0.14
CA LEU A 237 -6.50 3.98 0.63
C LEU A 237 -7.25 2.67 0.37
N LEU A 238 -7.86 2.13 1.42
CA LEU A 238 -8.88 1.08 1.30
C LEU A 238 -10.19 1.57 1.91
N LEU A 239 -11.25 1.52 1.12
CA LEU A 239 -12.61 1.83 1.55
C LEU A 239 -13.33 0.54 1.99
N PRO A 240 -14.11 0.59 3.07
CA PRO A 240 -14.84 -0.57 3.57
C PRO A 240 -15.95 -0.96 2.60
N GLU A 241 -16.34 -2.23 2.67
CA GLU A 241 -17.39 -2.79 1.83
C GLU A 241 -18.58 -3.28 2.65
N ARG A 242 -19.75 -3.18 2.05
CA ARG A 242 -20.99 -3.75 2.55
C ARG A 242 -21.77 -4.37 1.40
N ASP A 243 -22.17 -5.62 1.57
CA ASP A 243 -22.95 -6.36 0.57
C ASP A 243 -22.25 -6.37 -0.81
N GLY A 244 -20.92 -6.52 -0.82
CA GLY A 244 -20.06 -6.52 -2.01
C GLY A 244 -19.83 -5.15 -2.65
N LYS A 245 -20.38 -4.08 -2.08
CA LYS A 245 -20.27 -2.71 -2.57
C LYS A 245 -19.38 -1.87 -1.67
N ARG A 246 -18.47 -1.12 -2.28
CA ARG A 246 -17.63 -0.12 -1.61
C ARG A 246 -18.51 1.00 -1.03
N LEU A 247 -18.25 1.41 0.20
CA LEU A 247 -18.83 2.62 0.78
C LEU A 247 -18.03 3.85 0.31
N PRO A 248 -18.67 4.89 -0.25
CA PRO A 248 -17.97 6.04 -0.79
C PRO A 248 -17.47 6.98 0.32
N ILE A 249 -16.46 7.77 0.02
CA ILE A 249 -16.15 8.99 0.77
C ILE A 249 -17.23 10.02 0.40
N VAL A 250 -18.00 10.46 1.39
CA VAL A 250 -19.09 11.41 1.14
C VAL A 250 -18.56 12.82 1.17
N TRP A 251 -19.01 13.68 0.27
CA TRP A 251 -18.62 15.08 0.23
C TRP A 251 -19.83 16.02 0.14
N TRP A 252 -19.66 17.24 0.64
CA TRP A 252 -20.65 18.31 0.54
C TRP A 252 -19.95 19.66 0.51
N LYS A 253 -20.72 20.74 0.32
CA LYS A 253 -20.22 22.12 0.42
C LYS A 253 -20.75 22.79 1.67
N GLU A 254 -19.85 23.44 2.41
CA GLU A 254 -20.19 24.41 3.44
C GLU A 254 -19.71 25.79 2.99
N SER A 255 -20.64 26.64 2.58
CA SER A 255 -20.33 27.87 1.85
C SER A 255 -19.52 27.55 0.59
N GLU A 256 -18.32 28.11 0.43
CA GLU A 256 -17.44 27.87 -0.72
C GLU A 256 -16.43 26.72 -0.50
N SER A 257 -16.45 26.06 0.67
CA SER A 257 -15.48 25.00 1.01
C SER A 257 -16.09 23.61 0.88
N TYR A 258 -15.37 22.71 0.23
CA TYR A 258 -15.66 21.28 0.20
C TYR A 258 -15.33 20.67 1.55
N GLN A 259 -16.26 19.86 2.03
CA GLN A 259 -16.09 19.02 3.21
C GLN A 259 -16.27 17.58 2.77
N TRP A 260 -15.68 16.66 3.50
CA TRP A 260 -15.86 15.23 3.26
C TRP A 260 -15.81 14.44 4.55
N SER A 261 -16.35 13.22 4.51
CA SER A 261 -16.18 12.26 5.58
C SER A 261 -15.91 10.86 5.04
N PHE A 262 -14.95 10.20 5.66
CA PHE A 262 -14.64 8.81 5.36
C PHE A 262 -15.60 7.88 6.12
N PRO A 263 -16.07 6.80 5.49
CA PRO A 263 -16.86 5.79 6.19
C PRO A 263 -16.03 5.09 7.28
N ILE A 264 -16.69 4.62 8.34
CA ILE A 264 -16.10 3.82 9.41
C ILE A 264 -15.54 2.52 8.80
N GLY A 265 -14.29 2.21 9.14
CA GLY A 265 -13.54 1.10 8.57
C GLY A 265 -12.62 1.48 7.41
N THR A 266 -12.66 2.72 6.91
CA THR A 266 -11.63 3.19 5.97
C THR A 266 -10.23 3.07 6.56
N VAL A 267 -9.30 2.58 5.74
CA VAL A 267 -7.86 2.61 6.03
C VAL A 267 -7.19 3.59 5.10
N VAL A 268 -6.47 4.56 5.66
CA VAL A 268 -5.54 5.43 4.93
C VAL A 268 -4.15 5.18 5.49
N GLY A 269 -3.15 4.98 4.65
CA GLY A 269 -1.79 4.84 5.13
C GLY A 269 -0.74 5.34 4.17
N GLU A 270 0.49 5.24 4.60
CA GLU A 270 1.68 5.73 3.91
C GLU A 270 2.84 4.76 4.15
N VAL A 271 3.52 4.37 3.07
CA VAL A 271 4.76 3.61 3.10
C VAL A 271 5.90 4.59 2.89
N LEU A 272 6.77 4.71 3.88
CA LEU A 272 7.90 5.63 3.88
C LEU A 272 9.18 4.89 3.52
N THR A 273 9.88 5.42 2.53
CA THR A 273 11.13 4.85 2.02
C THR A 273 12.25 5.86 2.03
N MET A 274 13.47 5.39 2.23
CA MET A 274 14.70 6.17 2.09
C MET A 274 15.64 5.46 1.11
N ARG A 275 16.57 6.20 0.50
CA ARG A 275 17.55 5.61 -0.43
C ARG A 275 18.73 5.02 0.34
N SER A 276 19.06 3.76 0.04
CA SER A 276 20.31 3.15 0.46
C SER A 276 21.50 3.84 -0.23
N PRO A 277 22.75 3.62 0.24
CA PRO A 277 23.94 4.13 -0.46
C PRO A 277 24.06 3.67 -1.92
N ASP A 278 23.46 2.52 -2.26
CA ASP A 278 23.41 2.00 -3.63
C ASP A 278 22.28 2.64 -4.48
N GLY A 279 21.46 3.51 -3.88
CA GLY A 279 20.37 4.24 -4.53
C GLY A 279 19.03 3.53 -4.52
N GLU A 280 18.97 2.29 -4.03
CA GLU A 280 17.74 1.49 -3.91
C GLU A 280 16.87 2.01 -2.77
N PRO A 281 15.55 2.15 -2.95
CA PRO A 281 14.67 2.57 -1.87
C PRO A 281 14.40 1.40 -0.92
N VAL A 282 14.48 1.68 0.37
CA VAL A 282 14.23 0.72 1.46
C VAL A 282 13.13 1.28 2.35
N VAL A 283 12.13 0.46 2.66
CA VAL A 283 11.05 0.82 3.59
C VAL A 283 11.62 0.86 5.01
N PHE A 284 11.39 1.95 5.73
CA PHE A 284 11.79 2.05 7.14
C PHE A 284 10.59 2.21 8.08
N GLU A 285 9.44 2.65 7.57
CA GLU A 285 8.24 2.85 8.37
C GLU A 285 6.98 2.76 7.48
N ILE A 286 5.90 2.21 8.04
CA ILE A 286 4.56 2.25 7.45
C ILE A 286 3.64 2.92 8.46
N ARG A 287 2.90 3.94 8.04
CA ARG A 287 1.92 4.63 8.89
C ARG A 287 0.53 4.29 8.44
N LEU A 288 -0.40 4.08 9.37
CA LEU A 288 -1.80 3.92 9.03
C LEU A 288 -2.70 4.72 9.94
N ARG A 289 -3.88 5.02 9.40
CA ARG A 289 -5.03 5.55 10.10
C ARG A 289 -6.24 4.73 9.71
N ARG A 290 -6.90 4.16 10.71
CA ARG A 290 -8.17 3.44 10.54
C ARG A 290 -9.30 4.30 11.08
N ARG A 291 -10.30 4.55 10.24
CA ARG A 291 -11.47 5.36 10.61
C ARG A 291 -12.30 4.59 11.62
N GLN A 292 -12.41 5.14 12.83
CA GLN A 292 -13.31 4.66 13.86
C GLN A 292 -14.48 5.64 14.02
N LYS A 293 -15.45 5.26 14.85
CA LYS A 293 -16.55 6.16 15.21
C LYS A 293 -15.98 7.35 15.99
N ASN A 294 -16.14 8.54 15.43
CA ASN A 294 -15.68 9.85 15.91
C ASN A 294 -14.17 10.07 15.98
N SER A 295 -13.34 9.16 15.49
CA SER A 295 -11.88 9.30 15.55
C SER A 295 -11.14 8.59 14.42
N TRP A 296 -9.82 8.78 14.39
CA TRP A 296 -8.89 7.98 13.61
C TRP A 296 -7.97 7.25 14.57
N HIS A 297 -8.02 5.93 14.56
CA HIS A 297 -7.00 5.11 15.22
C HIS A 297 -5.72 5.17 14.38
N ALA A 298 -4.61 5.52 14.99
CA ALA A 298 -3.34 5.77 14.31
C ALA A 298 -2.28 4.81 14.81
N ASP A 299 -1.52 4.25 13.87
CA ASP A 299 -0.42 3.33 14.17
C ASP A 299 0.75 3.58 13.19
N ALA A 300 1.95 3.16 13.59
CA ALA A 300 3.15 3.13 12.79
C ALA A 300 3.83 1.78 12.98
N PHE A 301 4.15 1.12 11.87
CA PHE A 301 4.82 -0.17 11.85
C PHE A 301 6.29 0.06 11.53
N ARG A 302 7.15 -0.50 12.37
CA ARG A 302 8.60 -0.37 12.28
C ARG A 302 9.24 -1.74 12.47
N PRO A 303 10.44 -1.98 11.93
CA PRO A 303 11.14 -3.24 12.15
C PRO A 303 11.53 -3.43 13.63
N PHE A 304 11.75 -2.33 14.36
CA PHE A 304 12.14 -2.37 15.77
C PHE A 304 11.38 -1.29 16.56
N PRO A 305 10.26 -1.64 17.23
CA PRO A 305 9.54 -0.69 18.07
C PRO A 305 10.34 -0.18 19.28
N THR A 306 11.38 -0.92 19.71
CA THR A 306 12.20 -0.62 20.90
C THR A 306 13.71 -0.76 20.66
N ALA A 307 14.52 -0.02 21.41
CA ALA A 307 15.98 -0.13 21.35
C ALA A 307 16.47 -1.55 21.69
N GLU A 308 15.80 -2.24 22.62
CA GLU A 308 16.10 -3.64 22.94
C GLU A 308 15.77 -4.58 21.78
N SER A 309 14.67 -4.36 21.04
CA SER A 309 14.34 -5.18 19.87
C SER A 309 15.40 -5.05 18.76
N LEU A 310 15.95 -3.85 18.53
CA LEU A 310 17.09 -3.68 17.61
C LEU A 310 18.35 -4.38 18.15
N ALA A 311 18.67 -4.22 19.43
CA ALA A 311 19.84 -4.86 20.03
C ALA A 311 19.76 -6.40 19.92
N ALA A 312 18.61 -6.98 20.22
CA ALA A 312 18.37 -8.42 20.10
C ALA A 312 18.54 -8.90 18.65
N ALA A 313 17.99 -8.17 17.68
CA ALA A 313 18.10 -8.51 16.27
C ALA A 313 19.55 -8.47 15.75
N ILE A 314 20.36 -7.51 16.21
CA ILE A 314 21.79 -7.45 15.90
C ILE A 314 22.53 -8.66 16.47
N ILE A 315 22.32 -8.96 17.76
CA ILE A 315 22.98 -10.08 18.46
C ILE A 315 22.64 -11.42 17.79
N GLN A 316 21.38 -11.59 17.36
CA GLN A 316 20.94 -12.80 16.69
C GLN A 316 21.61 -13.00 15.32
N ARG A 317 21.77 -11.93 14.54
CA ARG A 317 22.35 -11.99 13.18
C ARG A 317 23.87 -12.07 13.18
N ASN A 318 24.53 -11.53 14.21
CA ASN A 318 25.99 -11.48 14.28
C ASN A 318 26.48 -12.07 15.61
N THR A 319 26.78 -13.36 15.63
CA THR A 319 27.19 -14.08 16.85
C THR A 319 28.52 -13.59 17.46
N CYS A 320 29.32 -12.83 16.71
CA CYS A 320 30.58 -12.23 17.15
C CYS A 320 30.48 -10.70 17.27
N TRP A 321 29.28 -10.18 17.52
CA TRP A 321 29.03 -8.74 17.62
C TRP A 321 29.90 -8.06 18.68
N ASP A 322 30.20 -8.75 19.77
CA ASP A 322 31.02 -8.29 20.89
C ASP A 322 32.51 -8.15 20.54
N GLN A 323 32.97 -8.86 19.49
CA GLN A 323 34.33 -8.79 18.96
C GLN A 323 34.49 -7.69 17.90
N GLN A 324 33.40 -7.08 17.45
CA GLN A 324 33.38 -6.00 16.47
C GLN A 324 33.15 -4.67 17.21
N PRO A 325 34.18 -3.82 17.40
CA PRO A 325 34.09 -2.66 18.29
C PRO A 325 32.89 -1.75 18.02
N GLU A 326 32.60 -1.47 16.74
CA GLU A 326 31.48 -0.61 16.33
C GLU A 326 30.12 -1.24 16.65
N LEU A 327 29.98 -2.56 16.43
CA LEU A 327 28.74 -3.27 16.70
C LEU A 327 28.50 -3.48 18.20
N ALA A 328 29.58 -3.74 18.95
CA ALA A 328 29.57 -3.77 20.40
C ALA A 328 29.12 -2.41 20.98
N GLU A 329 29.70 -1.31 20.49
CA GLU A 329 29.30 0.04 20.88
C GLU A 329 27.82 0.30 20.60
N LEU A 330 27.33 -0.04 19.40
CA LEU A 330 25.93 0.09 19.03
C LEU A 330 25.01 -0.68 20.01
N VAL A 331 25.30 -1.95 20.28
CA VAL A 331 24.49 -2.78 21.19
C VAL A 331 24.52 -2.25 22.63
N TYR A 332 25.70 -1.84 23.13
CA TYR A 332 25.80 -1.24 24.47
C TYR A 332 25.01 0.07 24.55
N ARG A 333 25.13 0.93 23.53
CA ARG A 333 24.39 2.19 23.45
C ARG A 333 22.89 1.97 23.40
N LEU A 334 22.39 0.97 22.66
CA LEU A 334 20.96 0.65 22.60
C LEU A 334 20.39 0.26 23.97
N ARG A 335 21.21 -0.34 24.83
CA ARG A 335 20.84 -0.76 26.19
C ARG A 335 21.06 0.28 27.27
N ASP A 336 21.81 1.33 26.97
CA ASP A 336 22.09 2.40 27.93
C ASP A 336 21.00 3.48 27.88
N PRO A 337 20.14 3.61 28.92
CA PRO A 337 19.15 4.69 28.99
C PRO A 337 19.79 6.07 29.18
N GLY A 338 21.07 6.14 29.57
CA GLY A 338 21.84 7.37 29.74
C GLY A 338 22.17 8.09 28.41
N THR A 339 21.88 7.47 27.27
CA THR A 339 22.17 8.04 25.94
C THR A 339 21.12 9.04 25.46
N LEU A 340 19.98 9.10 26.16
CA LEU A 340 18.89 10.00 25.84
C LEU A 340 19.29 11.47 26.05
N MET A 341 19.09 12.28 25.01
CA MET A 341 19.33 13.71 25.05
C MET A 341 17.99 14.47 25.01
N PRO A 342 17.76 15.46 25.88
CA PRO A 342 16.54 16.26 25.86
C PRO A 342 16.42 17.02 24.54
N ARG A 343 15.20 17.10 24.01
CA ARG A 343 14.91 17.79 22.76
C ARG A 343 13.48 18.32 22.77
N GLU A 344 13.30 19.42 22.04
CA GLU A 344 12.00 20.00 21.77
C GLU A 344 11.75 20.05 20.26
N LEU A 345 10.50 19.82 19.89
CA LEU A 345 9.98 20.01 18.55
C LEU A 345 8.83 21.02 18.63
N LYS A 346 9.02 22.14 17.95
CA LYS A 346 8.07 23.25 17.91
C LYS A 346 7.94 23.72 16.48
N ASP A 347 6.71 23.92 16.02
CA ASP A 347 6.46 24.58 14.74
C ASP A 347 6.53 26.11 14.85
N THR A 348 6.67 26.78 13.71
CA THR A 348 6.78 28.24 13.64
C THR A 348 5.50 28.96 14.07
N TYR A 349 4.34 28.31 14.00
CA TYR A 349 3.02 28.93 14.16
C TYR A 349 2.33 28.56 15.47
N GLY A 350 2.97 27.74 16.31
CA GLY A 350 2.40 27.27 17.59
C GLY A 350 1.25 26.28 17.43
N ALA A 351 1.10 25.66 16.25
CA ALA A 351 0.14 24.59 16.02
C ALA A 351 0.54 23.26 16.69
N PHE A 352 1.83 23.06 16.95
CA PHE A 352 2.43 21.86 17.50
C PHE A 352 3.62 22.16 18.41
N PHE A 353 3.61 21.53 19.58
CA PHE A 353 4.74 21.49 20.50
C PHE A 353 4.85 20.08 21.11
N ALA A 354 6.07 19.58 21.17
CA ALA A 354 6.43 18.38 21.89
C ALA A 354 7.80 18.55 22.55
N SER A 355 7.92 18.05 23.77
CA SER A 355 9.17 17.93 24.52
C SER A 355 9.39 16.48 24.88
N GLY A 356 10.62 16.00 24.80
CA GLY A 356 10.97 14.62 25.12
C GLY A 356 12.47 14.40 25.00
N ALA A 357 12.86 13.22 24.53
CA ALA A 357 14.25 12.92 24.22
C ALA A 357 14.43 12.44 22.78
N ILE A 358 15.67 12.55 22.31
CA ILE A 358 16.18 11.84 21.13
C ILE A 358 17.22 10.81 21.57
N ASP A 359 17.29 9.72 20.82
CA ASP A 359 18.34 8.70 20.95
C ASP A 359 19.07 8.61 19.60
N GLU A 360 20.21 9.29 19.49
CA GLU A 360 20.98 9.32 18.25
C GLU A 360 21.77 8.02 18.11
N LEU A 361 21.55 7.27 17.04
CA LEU A 361 22.28 6.04 16.77
C LEU A 361 23.70 6.36 16.27
N PRO A 362 24.71 5.58 16.71
CA PRO A 362 26.03 5.64 16.08
C PRO A 362 25.91 5.13 14.62
N PRO A 363 26.89 5.42 13.76
CA PRO A 363 26.91 4.88 12.41
C PRO A 363 26.75 3.35 12.41
N ILE A 364 25.91 2.83 11.52
CA ILE A 364 25.69 1.39 11.33
C ILE A 364 26.18 1.04 9.93
N ASP A 365 26.83 -0.12 9.77
CA ASP A 365 27.20 -0.62 8.45
C ASP A 365 25.96 -0.66 7.53
N PRO A 366 26.01 -0.03 6.34
CA PRO A 366 24.83 0.07 5.48
C PRO A 366 24.28 -1.28 5.01
N ARG A 367 25.12 -2.32 4.89
CA ARG A 367 24.62 -3.65 4.51
C ARG A 367 23.82 -4.24 5.66
N LEU A 368 24.34 -4.14 6.89
CA LEU A 368 23.58 -4.53 8.08
C LEU A 368 22.25 -3.78 8.16
N VAL A 369 22.22 -2.46 7.89
CA VAL A 369 20.97 -1.69 7.87
C VAL A 369 19.98 -2.26 6.84
N CYS A 370 20.42 -2.49 5.61
CA CYS A 370 19.56 -3.07 4.56
C CYS A 370 19.02 -4.44 4.98
N ASP A 371 19.87 -5.33 5.50
CA ASP A 371 19.46 -6.66 5.98
C ASP A 371 18.44 -6.55 7.13
N LEU A 372 18.69 -5.67 8.10
CA LEU A 372 17.78 -5.40 9.21
C LEU A 372 16.41 -4.91 8.72
N LEU A 373 16.36 -4.01 7.74
CA LEU A 373 15.10 -3.45 7.22
C LEU A 373 14.34 -4.41 6.31
N GLN A 374 15.04 -5.23 5.52
CA GLN A 374 14.42 -6.11 4.53
C GLN A 374 13.98 -7.45 5.12
N GLU A 375 14.70 -7.98 6.12
CA GLU A 375 14.44 -9.32 6.65
C GLU A 375 13.63 -9.31 7.95
N THR A 376 13.50 -8.15 8.62
CA THR A 376 12.74 -8.06 9.87
C THR A 376 11.27 -7.81 9.58
N THR A 377 10.39 -8.60 10.21
CA THR A 377 8.95 -8.35 10.17
C THR A 377 8.65 -7.07 10.94
N PHE A 378 7.92 -6.15 10.32
CA PHE A 378 7.53 -4.90 10.97
C PHE A 378 6.44 -5.17 12.00
N GLU A 379 6.54 -4.49 13.14
CA GLU A 379 5.62 -4.60 14.26
C GLU A 379 4.98 -3.24 14.55
N SER A 380 3.76 -3.28 15.11
CA SER A 380 3.09 -2.07 15.60
C SER A 380 3.97 -1.37 16.63
N SER A 381 4.11 -0.06 16.47
CA SER A 381 4.77 0.82 17.44
C SER A 381 3.75 1.59 18.28
N GLU A 382 2.46 1.27 18.19
CA GLU A 382 1.42 1.91 19.00
C GLU A 382 1.72 1.77 20.49
N GLY A 383 1.87 2.91 21.17
CA GLY A 383 2.21 2.97 22.60
C GLY A 383 3.62 2.47 22.95
N ALA A 384 4.42 2.00 21.98
CA ALA A 384 5.78 1.56 22.22
C ALA A 384 6.69 2.75 22.52
N ILE A 385 7.50 2.61 23.57
CA ILE A 385 8.56 3.55 23.92
C ILE A 385 9.87 2.98 23.40
N TRP A 386 10.53 3.68 22.46
CA TRP A 386 11.81 3.27 21.91
C TRP A 386 12.85 3.07 23.03
N LYS A 387 12.98 4.06 23.91
CA LYS A 387 13.87 4.04 25.07
C LYS A 387 13.39 5.05 26.12
N SER A 388 13.59 4.72 27.40
CA SER A 388 13.28 5.60 28.53
C SER A 388 14.34 5.50 29.62
N ASN A 389 14.55 6.59 30.36
CA ASN A 389 15.37 6.63 31.58
C ASN A 389 14.55 6.99 32.83
N GLY A 390 13.22 6.90 32.75
CA GLY A 390 12.28 7.28 33.81
C GLY A 390 12.00 8.78 33.94
N ALA A 391 12.89 9.65 33.43
CA ALA A 391 12.67 11.10 33.37
C ALA A 391 12.23 11.57 31.98
N MET A 392 12.71 10.91 30.93
CA MET A 392 12.43 11.21 29.53
C MET A 392 12.04 9.95 28.78
N GLU A 393 11.22 10.13 27.75
CA GLU A 393 10.82 9.10 26.80
C GLU A 393 11.23 9.54 25.39
N CYS A 394 11.64 8.55 24.61
CA CYS A 394 11.93 8.64 23.19
C CYS A 394 11.10 7.56 22.49
N TYR A 395 10.40 7.88 21.40
CA TYR A 395 9.48 6.98 20.71
C TYR A 395 10.03 6.40 19.39
N ALA A 396 11.20 6.85 18.94
CA ALA A 396 11.93 6.39 17.77
C ALA A 396 13.39 6.88 17.84
N PRO A 397 14.37 6.16 17.30
CA PRO A 397 15.73 6.67 17.23
C PRO A 397 15.83 7.84 16.24
N THR A 398 16.95 8.55 16.31
CA THR A 398 17.40 9.47 15.27
C THR A 398 18.79 9.05 14.76
N ALA A 399 19.23 9.58 13.64
CA ALA A 399 20.54 9.26 13.07
C ALA A 399 21.16 10.47 12.37
N ALA A 400 22.49 10.53 12.32
CA ALA A 400 23.21 11.56 11.55
C ALA A 400 23.36 11.19 10.06
N SER A 401 23.16 9.93 9.70
CA SER A 401 23.34 9.37 8.35
C SER A 401 22.37 8.20 8.10
N PHE A 402 22.51 7.50 6.97
CA PHE A 402 21.74 6.30 6.65
C PHE A 402 21.83 5.28 7.79
N SER A 403 20.67 4.91 8.33
CA SER A 403 20.50 4.00 9.47
C SER A 403 19.16 3.27 9.33
N ILE A 404 18.67 2.57 10.37
CA ILE A 404 17.32 1.98 10.35
C ILE A 404 16.18 3.02 10.29
N VAL A 405 16.53 4.29 10.47
CA VAL A 405 15.70 5.47 10.28
C VAL A 405 16.51 6.48 9.45
N PRO A 406 15.87 7.42 8.76
CA PRO A 406 16.62 8.39 7.98
C PRO A 406 17.30 9.45 8.84
N ALA A 407 18.21 10.21 8.23
CA ALA A 407 18.95 11.25 8.93
C ALA A 407 18.04 12.35 9.48
N ASN A 408 18.37 12.89 10.66
CA ASN A 408 17.62 13.93 11.35
C ASN A 408 16.15 13.59 11.63
N TYR A 409 15.84 12.31 11.82
CA TYR A 409 14.48 11.86 12.10
C TYR A 409 14.05 12.28 13.51
N ASP A 410 12.99 13.07 13.62
CA ASP A 410 12.51 13.67 14.88
C ASP A 410 11.27 12.93 15.45
N ALA A 411 10.92 11.75 14.94
CA ALA A 411 9.78 10.99 15.47
C ALA A 411 9.99 10.47 16.90
N GLY A 412 11.21 10.56 17.44
CA GLY A 412 11.51 10.33 18.86
C GLY A 412 10.65 11.17 19.81
N LEU A 413 10.14 12.30 19.34
CA LEU A 413 9.34 13.25 20.12
C LEU A 413 7.83 13.08 19.94
N ILE A 414 7.41 12.15 19.09
CA ILE A 414 6.01 11.96 18.69
C ILE A 414 5.63 10.52 19.00
N ALA A 415 4.92 10.33 20.12
CA ALA A 415 4.35 9.04 20.46
C ALA A 415 3.39 8.56 19.36
N VAL A 416 3.38 7.25 19.11
CA VAL A 416 2.48 6.61 18.14
C VAL A 416 1.20 6.23 18.88
N HIS A 417 0.24 7.14 18.90
CA HIS A 417 -1.13 6.89 19.37
C HIS A 417 -2.04 8.04 18.95
N GLU A 418 -3.36 7.83 19.04
CA GLU A 418 -4.40 8.77 18.60
C GLU A 418 -4.18 10.19 19.15
N ILE A 419 -3.99 10.33 20.47
CA ILE A 419 -3.85 11.66 21.13
C ILE A 419 -2.65 12.44 20.59
N SER A 420 -1.54 11.76 20.30
CA SER A 420 -0.31 12.42 19.84
C SER A 420 -0.46 12.87 18.40
N CYS A 421 -1.01 12.01 17.54
CA CYS A 421 -1.27 12.31 16.14
C CYS A 421 -2.36 13.37 15.96
N SER A 422 -3.40 13.38 16.80
CA SER A 422 -4.49 14.35 16.71
C SER A 422 -4.03 15.79 16.97
N ARG A 423 -2.90 16.01 17.66
CA ARG A 423 -2.34 17.36 17.90
C ARG A 423 -2.15 18.17 16.62
N CYS A 424 -1.67 17.54 15.54
CA CYS A 424 -1.57 18.18 14.22
C CYS A 424 -2.87 18.07 13.44
N HIS A 425 -3.49 16.88 13.47
CA HIS A 425 -4.60 16.53 12.58
C HIS A 425 -5.93 17.17 12.96
N GLN A 426 -6.13 17.59 14.21
CA GLN A 426 -7.30 18.36 14.64
C GLN A 426 -7.42 19.74 13.97
N HIS A 427 -6.36 20.17 13.29
CA HIS A 427 -6.32 21.48 12.63
C HIS A 427 -6.78 21.43 11.17
N THR A 428 -7.08 20.27 10.59
CA THR A 428 -7.63 20.16 9.22
C THR A 428 -8.86 21.07 9.06
N GLY A 429 -8.94 21.80 7.95
CA GLY A 429 -10.06 22.70 7.65
C GLY A 429 -10.06 24.02 8.43
N ARG A 430 -9.20 24.20 9.43
CA ARG A 430 -9.06 25.50 10.13
C ARG A 430 -8.46 26.55 9.21
N LYS A 431 -8.87 27.81 9.38
CA LYS A 431 -8.33 28.91 8.57
C LYS A 431 -6.88 29.17 8.95
N ILE A 432 -6.02 29.34 7.95
CA ILE A 432 -4.58 29.56 8.17
C ILE A 432 -4.33 30.86 8.96
N GLY A 433 -5.15 31.90 8.74
CA GLY A 433 -5.09 33.16 9.49
C GLY A 433 -5.30 33.03 11.00
N GLU A 434 -5.80 31.89 11.50
CA GLU A 434 -5.88 31.62 12.95
C GLU A 434 -4.51 31.32 13.57
N PHE A 435 -3.55 30.82 12.79
CA PHE A 435 -2.20 30.48 13.26
C PHE A 435 -1.23 31.65 13.10
N VAL A 436 -1.45 32.50 12.09
CA VAL A 436 -0.60 33.66 11.81
C VAL A 436 -1.49 34.90 11.61
N PRO A 437 -1.96 35.55 12.69
CA PRO A 437 -2.92 36.66 12.60
C PRO A 437 -2.40 37.87 11.81
N SER A 438 -1.08 38.05 11.74
CA SER A 438 -0.41 39.10 10.97
C SER A 438 -0.40 38.82 9.46
N GLN A 439 -0.60 37.56 9.06
CA GLN A 439 -0.63 37.17 7.66
C GLN A 439 -2.06 37.03 7.18
N ARG A 440 -2.37 37.72 6.08
CA ARG A 440 -3.60 37.49 5.32
C ARG A 440 -3.42 36.24 4.46
N LEU A 441 -3.24 35.10 5.10
CA LEU A 441 -3.35 33.81 4.41
C LEU A 441 -4.84 33.48 4.28
N TYR A 442 -5.25 33.25 3.04
CA TYR A 442 -6.67 33.24 2.63
C TYR A 442 -7.30 31.83 2.68
N GLY A 443 -6.48 30.78 2.86
CA GLY A 443 -6.88 29.37 2.81
C GLY A 443 -7.10 28.65 4.14
N GLN A 444 -7.43 27.36 4.04
CA GLN A 444 -7.58 26.42 5.14
C GLN A 444 -6.43 25.40 5.16
N VAL A 445 -6.10 24.87 6.34
CA VAL A 445 -5.23 23.69 6.47
C VAL A 445 -5.87 22.52 5.71
N TRP A 446 -5.07 21.70 5.03
CA TRP A 446 -5.56 20.65 4.13
C TRP A 446 -6.40 19.64 4.88
N GLY A 447 -7.29 18.94 4.16
CA GLY A 447 -8.21 18.00 4.78
C GLY A 447 -9.43 18.68 5.39
N SER A 448 -10.50 17.91 5.57
CA SER A 448 -11.65 18.26 6.43
C SER A 448 -11.87 17.26 7.57
N ASP A 449 -11.38 16.02 7.40
CA ASP A 449 -11.62 14.92 8.32
C ASP A 449 -10.31 14.30 8.82
N GLY A 450 -9.30 15.11 9.16
CA GLY A 450 -8.06 14.61 9.75
C GLY A 450 -7.08 13.88 8.81
N ILE A 451 -7.31 13.86 7.49
CA ILE A 451 -6.40 13.22 6.52
C ILE A 451 -5.77 14.26 5.60
N PHE A 452 -4.45 14.44 5.69
CA PHE A 452 -3.70 15.43 4.90
C PHE A 452 -3.35 14.97 3.49
N SER A 453 -3.22 13.66 3.25
CA SER A 453 -2.77 13.13 1.94
C SER A 453 -3.90 12.94 0.92
N TRP A 454 -5.16 13.16 1.30
CA TRP A 454 -6.30 12.94 0.41
C TRP A 454 -6.74 14.24 -0.27
N HIS A 455 -6.53 14.31 -1.59
CA HIS A 455 -6.90 15.44 -2.44
C HIS A 455 -7.67 14.94 -3.66
N PRO A 456 -9.00 14.76 -3.55
CA PRO A 456 -9.81 14.09 -4.58
C PRO A 456 -10.06 14.94 -5.84
N PHE A 457 -9.29 16.01 -6.02
CA PHE A 457 -9.50 16.99 -7.07
C PHE A 457 -8.81 16.57 -8.37
N ASP A 458 -9.42 16.89 -9.49
CA ASP A 458 -8.84 16.71 -10.82
C ASP A 458 -7.64 17.64 -10.98
N PRO A 459 -6.41 17.13 -11.18
CA PRO A 459 -5.22 17.96 -11.38
C PRO A 459 -5.38 18.98 -12.50
N LYS A 460 -6.18 18.66 -13.53
CA LYS A 460 -6.45 19.58 -14.66
C LYS A 460 -7.34 20.76 -14.26
N GLN A 461 -8.04 20.65 -13.15
CA GLN A 461 -8.96 21.65 -12.62
C GLN A 461 -8.39 22.41 -11.42
N LEU A 462 -7.21 22.02 -10.92
CA LEU A 462 -6.50 22.82 -9.93
C LEU A 462 -6.18 24.17 -10.56
N LEU A 463 -6.72 25.23 -9.98
CA LEU A 463 -6.61 26.56 -10.55
C LEU A 463 -5.15 27.02 -10.49
N SER A 464 -4.63 27.44 -11.63
CA SER A 464 -3.40 28.23 -11.74
C SER A 464 -3.65 29.75 -11.70
N SER A 465 -4.92 30.17 -11.62
CA SER A 465 -5.34 31.58 -11.70
C SER A 465 -6.58 31.88 -10.84
N PRO A 466 -6.66 33.06 -10.18
CA PRO A 466 -7.71 33.46 -9.22
C PRO A 466 -9.14 33.60 -9.77
N ASN A 467 -9.42 33.28 -11.02
CA ASN A 467 -10.69 33.65 -11.66
C ASN A 467 -11.68 32.48 -11.72
N GLY A 468 -12.22 32.12 -10.55
CA GLY A 468 -13.45 31.34 -10.41
C GLY A 468 -13.27 29.83 -10.28
N LEU A 469 -14.09 29.25 -9.41
CA LEU A 469 -14.20 27.80 -9.18
C LEU A 469 -14.65 27.07 -10.46
N PRO A 470 -13.99 25.97 -10.87
CA PRO A 470 -14.61 25.05 -11.80
C PRO A 470 -15.87 24.44 -11.18
N ALA A 471 -16.86 24.12 -12.01
CA ALA A 471 -18.19 23.68 -11.56
C ALA A 471 -18.16 22.39 -10.72
N ASN A 472 -17.21 21.47 -11.00
CA ASN A 472 -16.95 20.29 -10.19
C ASN A 472 -15.45 19.93 -10.19
N PRO A 473 -14.67 20.37 -9.18
CA PRO A 473 -13.24 20.13 -9.12
C PRO A 473 -12.88 18.68 -8.77
N LEU A 474 -13.85 17.82 -8.41
CA LEU A 474 -13.57 16.42 -8.09
C LEU A 474 -13.22 15.62 -9.34
N ARG A 475 -12.41 14.57 -9.17
CA ARG A 475 -12.07 13.65 -10.26
C ARG A 475 -13.31 12.90 -10.74
N PRO A 476 -13.71 13.02 -12.01
CA PRO A 476 -14.86 12.27 -12.54
C PRO A 476 -14.69 10.75 -12.41
N ALA A 477 -13.45 10.26 -12.52
CA ALA A 477 -13.15 8.84 -12.33
C ALA A 477 -13.48 8.35 -10.90
N PHE A 478 -13.30 9.19 -9.88
CA PHE A 478 -13.66 8.82 -8.51
C PHE A 478 -15.16 8.74 -8.30
N GLU A 479 -15.93 9.64 -8.92
CA GLU A 479 -17.39 9.59 -8.89
C GLU A 479 -17.92 8.35 -9.63
N GLN A 480 -17.40 8.08 -10.84
CA GLN A 480 -17.80 6.92 -11.65
C GLN A 480 -17.48 5.59 -10.96
N ALA A 481 -16.36 5.52 -10.25
CA ALA A 481 -15.93 4.35 -9.49
C ALA A 481 -16.59 4.19 -8.11
N GLY A 482 -17.48 5.12 -7.70
CA GLY A 482 -18.07 5.12 -6.37
C GLY A 482 -17.06 5.28 -5.24
N ILE A 483 -15.90 5.91 -5.51
CA ILE A 483 -14.91 6.27 -4.48
C ILE A 483 -15.38 7.49 -3.72
N VAL A 484 -16.00 8.45 -4.41
CA VAL A 484 -16.62 9.64 -3.81
C VAL A 484 -18.09 9.76 -4.23
N GLU A 485 -18.95 10.21 -3.32
CA GLU A 485 -20.37 10.48 -3.60
C GLU A 485 -20.81 11.78 -2.90
N ASN A 486 -21.71 12.54 -3.52
CA ASN A 486 -22.32 13.68 -2.86
C ASN A 486 -23.18 13.22 -1.67
N TYR A 487 -23.10 13.92 -0.56
CA TYR A 487 -23.85 13.55 0.65
C TYR A 487 -25.37 13.59 0.43
N ASP A 488 -26.01 12.42 0.55
CA ASP A 488 -27.45 12.22 0.66
C ASP A 488 -27.83 11.64 2.04
N PRO A 489 -28.59 12.36 2.90
CA PRO A 489 -28.98 11.87 4.23
C PRO A 489 -29.84 10.60 4.20
N ALA A 490 -30.55 10.32 3.11
CA ALA A 490 -31.33 9.10 2.98
C ALA A 490 -30.45 7.85 2.76
N LYS A 491 -29.21 8.05 2.28
CA LYS A 491 -28.23 6.98 2.01
C LYS A 491 -27.13 6.90 3.05
N HIS A 492 -26.66 8.04 3.56
CA HIS A 492 -25.44 8.16 4.35
C HIS A 492 -25.72 8.40 5.83
N GLY A 493 -26.26 7.37 6.49
CA GLY A 493 -26.57 7.43 7.93
C GLY A 493 -25.35 7.35 8.84
N GLU A 494 -25.52 7.78 10.10
CA GLU A 494 -24.51 7.75 11.17
C GLU A 494 -23.97 6.35 11.54
N GLN A 495 -24.64 5.29 11.06
CA GLN A 495 -24.15 3.92 11.21
C GLN A 495 -22.86 3.67 10.43
N PHE A 496 -22.62 4.44 9.37
CA PHE A 496 -21.45 4.29 8.49
C PHE A 496 -20.52 5.49 8.53
N TYR A 497 -21.03 6.67 8.87
CA TYR A 497 -20.28 7.91 8.90
C TYR A 497 -20.39 8.55 10.28
N ASN A 498 -19.43 9.40 10.63
CA ASN A 498 -19.58 10.22 11.84
C ASN A 498 -20.67 11.26 11.66
N VAL A 499 -21.14 11.88 12.75
CA VAL A 499 -22.21 12.89 12.75
C VAL A 499 -21.98 13.93 11.64
N LEU A 500 -22.75 13.83 10.56
CA LEU A 500 -22.68 14.70 9.40
C LEU A 500 -23.49 16.00 9.66
N PRO A 501 -23.15 17.13 9.01
CA PRO A 501 -23.55 18.48 9.44
C PRO A 501 -25.05 18.77 9.57
N GLU A 502 -25.94 17.97 8.98
CA GLU A 502 -27.38 18.12 9.17
C GLU A 502 -27.84 17.88 10.63
N LEU A 503 -27.00 17.25 11.45
CA LEU A 503 -27.23 17.10 12.90
C LEU A 503 -26.81 18.32 13.73
N ARG A 504 -26.12 19.31 13.15
CA ARG A 504 -25.78 20.56 13.85
C ARG A 504 -26.80 21.68 13.65
N ARG A 505 -27.68 21.60 12.65
CA ARG A 505 -28.63 22.67 12.30
C ARG A 505 -30.01 22.56 12.95
N THR A 506 -30.37 21.44 13.57
CA THR A 506 -31.72 21.22 14.13
C THR A 506 -31.87 21.42 15.64
N SER A 507 -30.83 21.81 16.38
CA SER A 507 -30.91 22.00 17.85
C SER A 507 -30.57 23.41 18.36
N VAL A 508 -30.78 24.45 17.55
CA VAL A 508 -30.95 25.82 18.07
C VAL A 508 -32.40 26.22 17.85
N SER A 509 -33.29 25.68 18.69
CA SER A 509 -34.54 26.35 18.97
C SER A 509 -34.18 27.71 19.56
N VAL A 510 -34.38 28.76 18.78
CA VAL A 510 -34.34 30.14 19.27
C VAL A 510 -35.37 30.23 20.40
N VAL A 511 -34.90 30.17 21.65
CA VAL A 511 -35.67 30.68 22.78
C VAL A 511 -35.60 32.20 22.64
N SER A 512 -36.64 32.75 22.01
CA SER A 512 -36.90 34.18 22.02
C SER A 512 -37.12 34.60 23.48
N PHE A 513 -36.25 35.47 23.98
CA PHE A 513 -36.51 36.29 25.17
C PHE A 513 -36.96 37.69 24.74
#